data_AF-X1RVR8-F1
#
_entry.id   AF-X1RVR8-F1
#
_cell.length_a   1.000
_cell.length_b   1.000
_cell.length_c   1.000
_cell.angle_alpha   90.00
_cell.angle_beta   90.00
_cell.angle_gamma   90.00
#
_symmetry.space_group_name_H-M   'P 1'
#
loop_
_entity.id
_entity.type
_entity.pdbx_description
1 polymer ?
#
loop_
_entity_poly.entity_id
_entity_poly.type
_entity_poly.pdbx_seq_one_letter_code
_entity_poly.pdbx_strand_id
1 'polypeptide(L)'
;QGLPLLRYGIDYTHDVGLEFLNNDDIIIIEWDIADNLVYGSQVIAYETHTLVPDFRNHLFFDLKPFDLCYCKRTPKEIPEEKYRLMEVVTKCSFKDAINSVSKGVKFVEGSYPLSLVQKVLKKELEPFKAIQILEESPKKQYVPHFYQFIYEFKEFLFNTIIKEEEYLFNYSEKFIYNNFDMILNLLNLKEAISGIQIPPNLILNFFKTPQITKNALRIKVLNFLHEYVKEKLKKKEIGSTHIFNLEKMKYTPFSIYYNEILNVRKDEFEQSSIPKQKDKNSTSYDISKIARTYYGAKILEILHSEGKFTVDQIIYNKFKKIVQELGMTLNTIN
;
A
#
# COMPACT_ATOMS: atom_id res chain seq x y z
N GLN A 1 -30.15 16.45 27.20
CA GLN A 1 -29.29 15.42 26.59
C GLN A 1 -29.73 15.28 25.14
N GLY A 2 -29.03 15.92 24.20
CA GLY A 2 -29.38 15.91 22.78
C GLY A 2 -28.58 14.84 22.06
N LEU A 3 -29.26 13.86 21.46
CA LEU A 3 -28.64 12.89 20.55
C LEU A 3 -28.16 13.62 19.29
N PRO A 4 -26.93 13.38 18.82
CA PRO A 4 -26.51 13.88 17.51
C PRO A 4 -27.31 13.12 16.45
N LEU A 5 -28.07 13.86 15.63
CA LEU A 5 -28.67 13.35 14.40
C LEU A 5 -27.56 13.13 13.35
N LEU A 6 -26.65 12.20 13.63
CA LEU A 6 -25.83 11.57 12.60
C LEU A 6 -26.77 10.66 11.81
N ARG A 7 -27.46 11.22 10.82
CA ARG A 7 -28.02 10.42 9.73
C ARG A 7 -26.82 9.77 9.04
N TYR A 8 -26.72 8.45 9.18
CA TYR A 8 -25.86 7.62 8.34
C TYR A 8 -26.04 8.06 6.89
N GLY A 9 -24.93 8.44 6.24
CA GLY A 9 -24.93 8.80 4.83
C GLY A 9 -25.51 7.64 4.05
N ILE A 10 -26.57 7.91 3.30
CA ILE A 10 -27.04 6.98 2.28
C ILE A 10 -25.93 6.99 1.22
N ASP A 11 -25.24 5.87 1.05
CA ASP A 11 -24.40 5.65 -0.12
C ASP A 11 -25.35 5.62 -1.33
N TYR A 12 -25.39 6.73 -2.07
CA TYR A 12 -26.12 6.81 -3.33
C TYR A 12 -25.34 6.03 -4.39
N THR A 13 -25.45 4.70 -4.37
CA THR A 13 -25.22 3.91 -5.59
C THR A 13 -26.44 4.08 -6.48
N HIS A 14 -26.43 5.14 -7.27
CA HIS A 14 -27.30 5.20 -8.42
C HIS A 14 -26.44 5.01 -9.66
N ASP A 15 -26.67 3.91 -10.36
CA ASP A 15 -26.55 3.83 -11.82
C ASP A 15 -27.50 4.89 -12.44
N VAL A 16 -27.31 6.18 -12.13
CA VAL A 16 -27.95 7.25 -12.89
C VAL A 16 -27.29 7.19 -14.24
N GLY A 17 -28.07 6.92 -15.28
CA GLY A 17 -27.62 6.70 -16.66
C GLY A 17 -26.69 7.80 -17.18
N LEU A 18 -25.40 7.67 -16.87
CA LEU A 18 -24.30 8.39 -17.51
C LEU A 18 -24.23 8.04 -19.01
N GLU A 19 -24.89 6.97 -19.43
CA GLU A 19 -25.09 6.56 -20.83
C GLU A 19 -25.79 7.64 -21.68
N PHE A 20 -26.50 8.59 -21.05
CA PHE A 20 -27.24 9.65 -21.74
C PHE A 20 -26.55 11.02 -21.75
N LEU A 21 -25.42 11.17 -21.06
CA LEU A 21 -24.69 12.45 -20.96
C LEU A 21 -23.47 12.41 -21.87
N ASN A 22 -23.44 13.26 -22.89
CA ASN A 22 -22.27 13.43 -23.73
C ASN A 22 -21.13 14.01 -22.89
N ASN A 23 -19.93 13.42 -22.97
CA ASN A 23 -18.74 13.87 -22.23
C ASN A 23 -18.42 15.35 -22.48
N ASP A 24 -18.81 15.89 -23.64
CA ASP A 24 -18.61 17.28 -24.01
C ASP A 24 -19.51 18.26 -23.26
N ASP A 25 -20.65 17.81 -22.74
CA ASP A 25 -21.67 18.66 -22.10
C ASP A 25 -21.53 18.72 -20.57
N ILE A 26 -20.63 17.93 -20.00
CA ILE A 26 -20.44 17.79 -18.56
C ILE A 26 -19.04 18.23 -18.10
N ILE A 27 -18.97 18.72 -16.87
CA ILE A 27 -17.73 19.03 -16.16
C ILE A 27 -17.83 18.49 -14.72
N ILE A 28 -16.72 17.95 -14.20
CA ILE A 28 -16.64 17.50 -12.81
C ILE A 28 -16.16 18.65 -11.94
N ILE A 29 -16.86 18.89 -10.83
CA ILE A 29 -16.58 19.98 -9.90
C ILE A 29 -16.61 19.45 -8.47
N GLU A 30 -15.57 19.76 -7.69
CA GLU A 30 -15.52 19.55 -6.24
C GLU A 30 -16.07 20.78 -5.53
N TRP A 31 -17.14 20.63 -4.77
CA TRP A 31 -17.76 21.75 -4.06
C TRP A 31 -17.16 21.91 -2.66
N ASP A 32 -16.56 23.07 -2.39
CA ASP A 32 -16.15 23.48 -1.04
C ASP A 32 -17.22 24.39 -0.43
N ILE A 33 -17.96 23.87 0.56
CA ILE A 33 -19.12 24.53 1.18
C ILE A 33 -18.79 24.83 2.64
N ALA A 34 -19.17 25.99 3.17
CA ALA A 34 -19.11 26.23 4.62
C ALA A 34 -20.40 25.76 5.30
N ASP A 35 -20.30 25.19 6.51
CA ASP A 35 -21.43 24.63 7.29
C ASP A 35 -22.57 25.63 7.59
N ASN A 36 -22.35 26.94 7.45
CA ASN A 36 -23.38 27.98 7.58
C ASN A 36 -23.64 28.65 6.23
N LEU A 37 -24.71 28.19 5.56
CA LEU A 37 -25.27 28.75 4.33
C LEU A 37 -25.97 30.10 4.58
N VAL A 38 -25.21 31.14 4.90
CA VAL A 38 -25.68 32.54 4.83
C VAL A 38 -24.83 33.23 3.79
N TYR A 39 -25.36 33.35 2.56
CA TYR A 39 -24.87 34.19 1.46
C TYR A 39 -23.38 34.61 1.57
N GLY A 40 -22.43 33.74 1.21
CA GLY A 40 -21.04 34.22 1.15
C GLY A 40 -19.86 33.25 1.18
N SER A 41 -20.05 31.93 1.32
CA SER A 41 -18.91 30.99 1.35
C SER A 41 -19.08 29.89 0.31
N GLN A 42 -19.05 30.26 -0.98
CA GLN A 42 -19.23 29.33 -2.10
C GLN A 42 -18.38 29.80 -3.27
N VAL A 43 -17.11 29.40 -3.28
CA VAL A 43 -16.18 29.92 -4.29
C VAL A 43 -15.32 28.78 -4.81
N ILE A 44 -15.69 28.28 -5.98
CA ILE A 44 -14.69 27.69 -6.86
C ILE A 44 -14.32 28.78 -7.84
N ALA A 45 -13.08 29.26 -7.71
CA ALA A 45 -12.52 30.17 -8.70
C ALA A 45 -12.30 29.37 -10.00
N TYR A 46 -13.05 29.71 -11.03
CA TYR A 46 -12.87 29.17 -12.37
C TYR A 46 -12.45 30.33 -13.29
N GLU A 47 -11.17 30.34 -13.68
CA GLU A 47 -10.57 31.44 -14.42
C GLU A 47 -10.78 32.80 -13.72
N THR A 48 -11.55 33.71 -14.33
CA THR A 48 -11.86 35.05 -13.81
C THR A 48 -13.24 35.15 -13.14
N HIS A 49 -13.98 34.05 -13.01
CA HIS A 49 -15.35 34.03 -12.52
C HIS A 49 -15.51 33.12 -11.30
N THR A 50 -16.48 33.44 -10.46
CA THR A 50 -16.87 32.60 -9.33
C THR A 50 -18.05 31.73 -9.73
N LEU A 51 -17.89 30.41 -9.61
CA LEU A 51 -18.98 29.45 -9.86
C LEU A 51 -19.79 29.26 -8.59
N VAL A 52 -21.11 29.34 -8.73
CA VAL A 52 -22.08 29.09 -7.65
C VAL A 52 -23.11 28.05 -8.11
N PRO A 53 -23.52 27.09 -7.28
CA PRO A 53 -24.51 26.11 -7.70
C PRO A 53 -25.90 26.75 -7.87
N ASP A 54 -26.66 26.33 -8.89
CA ASP A 54 -28.02 26.86 -9.15
C ASP A 54 -28.95 26.48 -7.99
N PHE A 55 -29.29 27.44 -7.13
CA PHE A 55 -30.13 27.26 -5.93
C PHE A 55 -31.55 26.75 -6.24
N ARG A 56 -31.98 26.83 -7.50
CA ARG A 56 -33.27 26.29 -7.95
C ARG A 56 -33.20 24.78 -8.20
N ASN A 57 -32.00 24.22 -8.22
CA ASN A 57 -31.79 22.79 -8.36
C ASN A 57 -32.00 22.10 -7.01
N HIS A 58 -32.84 21.06 -6.98
CA HIS A 58 -33.12 20.29 -5.76
C HIS A 58 -31.86 19.71 -5.11
N LEU A 59 -30.83 19.38 -5.90
CA LEU A 59 -29.57 18.86 -5.41
C LEU A 59 -28.75 19.90 -4.64
N PHE A 60 -29.03 21.19 -4.78
CA PHE A 60 -28.33 22.26 -4.06
C PHE A 60 -28.34 22.04 -2.55
N PHE A 61 -29.50 21.70 -1.98
CA PHE A 61 -29.66 21.52 -0.54
C PHE A 61 -28.98 20.24 -0.02
N ASP A 62 -28.64 19.32 -0.91
CA ASP A 62 -27.96 18.09 -0.58
C ASP A 62 -26.44 18.20 -0.72
N LEU A 63 -25.91 19.24 -1.36
CA LEU A 63 -24.47 19.42 -1.53
C LEU A 63 -23.78 19.63 -0.19
N LYS A 64 -22.67 18.93 -0.01
CA LYS A 64 -21.78 19.01 1.15
C LYS A 64 -20.38 19.46 0.73
N PRO A 65 -19.59 19.96 1.68
CA PRO A 65 -18.19 20.27 1.42
C PRO A 65 -17.46 19.00 0.95
N PHE A 66 -16.59 19.16 -0.05
CA PHE A 66 -15.83 18.12 -0.75
C PHE A 66 -16.66 17.14 -1.60
N ASP A 67 -17.93 17.42 -1.88
CA ASP A 67 -18.71 16.61 -2.81
C ASP A 67 -18.22 16.79 -4.26
N LEU A 68 -17.94 15.68 -4.94
CA LEU A 68 -17.70 15.67 -6.39
C LEU A 68 -19.04 15.54 -7.12
N CYS A 69 -19.24 16.40 -8.12
CA CYS A 69 -20.48 16.44 -8.88
C CYS A 69 -20.22 16.54 -10.37
N TYR A 70 -21.05 15.85 -11.16
CA TYR A 70 -21.24 16.18 -12.57
C TYR A 70 -22.10 17.43 -12.67
N CYS A 71 -21.60 18.44 -13.37
CA CYS A 71 -22.30 19.68 -13.64
C CYS A 71 -22.41 19.90 -15.14
N LYS A 72 -23.40 20.67 -15.60
CA LYS A 72 -23.45 21.12 -16.99
C LYS A 72 -22.25 22.02 -17.28
N ARG A 73 -21.53 21.74 -18.35
CA ARG A 73 -20.27 22.44 -18.69
C ARG A 73 -20.44 23.94 -18.87
N THR A 74 -21.56 24.36 -19.45
CA THR A 74 -21.85 25.78 -19.69
C THR A 74 -22.65 26.35 -18.53
N PRO A 75 -22.03 27.18 -17.66
CA PRO A 75 -22.77 27.82 -16.59
C PRO A 75 -23.70 28.90 -17.16
N LYS A 76 -24.82 29.16 -16.48
CA LYS A 76 -25.75 30.24 -16.83
C LYS A 76 -25.19 31.56 -16.31
N GLU A 77 -25.02 32.53 -17.20
CA GLU A 77 -24.58 33.87 -16.83
C GLU A 77 -25.68 34.58 -16.04
N ILE A 78 -25.29 35.26 -14.95
CA ILE A 78 -26.14 36.22 -14.26
C ILE A 78 -25.74 37.60 -14.78
N PRO A 79 -26.63 38.33 -15.47
CA PRO A 79 -26.35 39.70 -15.89
C PRO A 79 -25.91 40.57 -14.71
N GLU A 80 -24.92 41.44 -14.92
CA GLU A 80 -24.41 42.41 -13.93
C GLU A 80 -23.57 41.85 -12.76
N GLU A 81 -23.39 40.53 -12.66
CA GLU A 81 -22.62 39.90 -11.59
C GLU A 81 -21.32 39.22 -12.07
N LYS A 82 -20.32 39.10 -11.18
CA LYS A 82 -19.09 38.31 -11.44
C LYS A 82 -19.30 36.79 -11.26
N TYR A 83 -20.51 36.38 -10.88
CA TYR A 83 -20.88 35.01 -10.57
C TYR A 83 -21.53 34.32 -11.76
N ARG A 84 -21.34 33.01 -11.89
CA ARG A 84 -22.04 32.18 -12.89
C ARG A 84 -22.71 30.99 -12.21
N LEU A 85 -23.98 30.73 -12.56
CA LEU A 85 -24.75 29.62 -12.00
C LEU A 85 -24.35 28.31 -12.68
N MET A 86 -23.96 27.34 -11.87
CA MET A 86 -23.58 26.01 -12.29
C MET A 86 -24.71 25.03 -11.98
N GLU A 87 -25.21 24.33 -13.00
CA GLU A 87 -26.28 23.36 -12.80
C GLU A 87 -25.68 21.99 -12.45
N VAL A 88 -25.91 21.55 -11.22
CA VAL A 88 -25.52 20.21 -10.76
C VAL A 88 -26.45 19.17 -11.37
N VAL A 89 -25.90 18.20 -12.08
CA VAL A 89 -26.66 17.10 -12.67
C VAL A 89 -26.85 15.99 -11.65
N THR A 90 -25.75 15.55 -11.03
CA THR A 90 -25.75 14.54 -9.96
C THR A 90 -24.40 14.53 -9.24
N LYS A 91 -24.38 14.00 -8.02
CA LYS A 91 -23.12 13.65 -7.33
C LYS A 91 -22.46 12.47 -8.03
N CYS A 92 -21.13 12.39 -7.94
CA CYS A 92 -20.36 11.28 -8.50
C CYS A 92 -19.37 10.72 -7.48
N SER A 93 -19.14 9.41 -7.54
CA SER A 93 -18.12 8.77 -6.70
C SER A 93 -16.72 9.09 -7.24
N PHE A 94 -15.68 8.88 -6.41
CA PHE A 94 -14.29 8.99 -6.89
C PHE A 94 -14.01 8.06 -8.07
N LYS A 95 -14.58 6.85 -8.06
CA LYS A 95 -14.48 5.89 -9.16
C LYS A 95 -15.05 6.47 -10.44
N ASP A 96 -16.25 7.04 -10.38
CA ASP A 96 -16.92 7.62 -11.55
C ASP A 96 -16.16 8.85 -12.06
N ALA A 97 -15.73 9.73 -11.16
CA ALA A 97 -14.92 10.89 -11.51
C ALA A 97 -13.63 10.49 -12.22
N ILE A 98 -12.86 9.57 -11.66
CA ILE A 98 -11.59 9.10 -12.27
C ILE A 98 -11.86 8.44 -13.63
N ASN A 99 -12.88 7.59 -13.72
CA ASN A 99 -13.27 6.95 -14.99
C ASN A 99 -13.67 7.97 -16.05
N SER A 100 -14.49 8.96 -15.70
CA SER A 100 -14.90 10.04 -16.60
C SER A 100 -13.73 10.90 -17.06
N VAL A 101 -12.83 11.30 -16.14
CA VAL A 101 -11.62 12.03 -16.51
C VAL A 101 -10.74 11.20 -17.45
N SER A 102 -10.65 9.88 -17.23
CA SER A 102 -9.90 8.99 -18.13
C SER A 102 -10.50 8.92 -19.55
N LYS A 103 -11.80 9.19 -19.68
CA LYS A 103 -12.53 9.27 -20.96
C LYS A 103 -12.57 10.68 -21.56
N GLY A 104 -11.86 11.64 -20.96
CA GLY A 104 -11.73 13.00 -21.48
C GLY A 104 -12.72 14.03 -20.91
N VAL A 105 -13.55 13.67 -19.92
CA VAL A 105 -14.43 14.65 -19.25
C VAL A 105 -13.58 15.72 -18.56
N LYS A 106 -13.98 16.98 -18.74
CA LYS A 106 -13.31 18.12 -18.12
C LYS A 106 -13.61 18.17 -16.62
N PHE A 107 -12.72 18.77 -15.86
CA PHE A 107 -12.90 18.97 -14.43
C PHE A 107 -12.30 20.30 -13.99
N VAL A 108 -12.72 20.76 -12.82
CA VAL A 108 -12.06 21.84 -12.08
C VAL A 108 -11.22 21.22 -10.99
N GLU A 109 -9.93 21.57 -10.92
CA GLU A 109 -9.01 21.00 -9.93
C GLU A 109 -9.40 21.51 -8.54
N GLY A 110 -9.58 20.58 -7.60
CA GLY A 110 -9.91 20.86 -6.20
C GLY A 110 -8.92 20.26 -5.22
N SER A 111 -9.42 19.83 -4.07
CA SER A 111 -8.66 19.08 -3.08
C SER A 111 -8.22 17.71 -3.62
N TYR A 112 -9.11 17.01 -4.34
CA TYR A 112 -8.77 15.72 -4.97
C TYR A 112 -8.08 15.96 -6.32
N PRO A 113 -6.81 15.52 -6.50
CA PRO A 113 -6.01 15.90 -7.65
C PRO A 113 -6.31 15.05 -8.90
N LEU A 114 -7.46 15.30 -9.53
CA LEU A 114 -7.91 14.62 -10.75
C LEU A 114 -6.95 14.83 -11.93
N SER A 115 -6.18 15.93 -11.93
CA SER A 115 -5.12 16.17 -12.91
C SER A 115 -4.07 15.05 -13.02
N LEU A 116 -3.85 14.28 -11.95
CA LEU A 116 -2.93 13.13 -12.00
C LEU A 116 -3.40 12.04 -12.96
N VAL A 117 -4.73 11.85 -13.12
CA VAL A 117 -5.30 10.88 -14.07
C VAL A 117 -4.84 11.23 -15.49
N GLN A 118 -4.98 12.50 -15.88
CA GLN A 118 -4.59 12.94 -17.22
C GLN A 118 -3.07 12.87 -17.44
N LYS A 119 -2.27 13.29 -16.46
CA LYS A 119 -0.80 13.24 -16.56
C LYS A 119 -0.29 11.82 -16.76
N VAL A 120 -0.91 10.84 -16.11
CA VAL A 120 -0.56 9.42 -16.29
C VAL A 120 -0.94 8.94 -17.69
N LEU A 121 -2.18 9.20 -18.15
CA LEU A 121 -2.63 8.78 -19.49
C LEU A 121 -1.85 9.43 -20.63
N LYS A 122 -1.46 10.70 -20.46
CA LYS A 122 -0.62 11.44 -21.41
C LYS A 122 0.86 11.10 -21.32
N LYS A 123 1.26 10.18 -20.42
CA LYS A 123 2.64 9.75 -20.25
C LYS A 123 3.60 10.86 -19.76
N GLU A 124 3.03 11.94 -19.22
CA GLU A 124 3.76 13.06 -18.62
C GLU A 124 4.24 12.72 -17.20
N LEU A 125 3.56 11.77 -16.53
CA LEU A 125 3.88 11.30 -15.20
C LEU A 125 3.86 9.78 -15.13
N GLU A 126 4.91 9.22 -14.55
CA GLU A 126 5.04 7.79 -14.32
C GLU A 126 4.08 7.34 -13.19
N PRO A 127 3.33 6.22 -13.35
CA PRO A 127 2.30 5.79 -12.40
C PRO A 127 2.74 5.67 -10.95
N PHE A 128 3.93 5.14 -10.67
CA PHE A 128 4.37 4.98 -9.29
C PHE A 128 4.73 6.32 -8.64
N LYS A 129 5.29 7.27 -9.40
CA LYS A 129 5.42 8.66 -8.95
C LYS A 129 4.08 9.31 -8.65
N ALA A 130 3.03 9.02 -9.44
CA ALA A 130 1.69 9.53 -9.16
C ALA A 130 1.13 9.03 -7.81
N ILE A 131 1.35 7.76 -7.48
CA ILE A 131 1.00 7.20 -6.16
C ILE A 131 1.79 7.89 -5.06
N GLN A 132 3.10 8.06 -5.27
CA GLN A 132 3.97 8.70 -4.28
C GLN A 132 3.49 10.12 -3.94
N ILE A 133 3.15 10.93 -4.95
CA ILE A 133 2.59 12.28 -4.75
C ILE A 133 1.34 12.24 -3.86
N LEU A 134 0.44 11.28 -4.07
CA LEU A 134 -0.77 11.15 -3.24
C LEU A 134 -0.47 10.68 -1.82
N GLU A 135 0.46 9.74 -1.67
CA GLU A 135 0.85 9.17 -0.38
C GLU A 135 1.73 10.12 0.44
N GLU A 136 2.39 11.08 -0.17
CA GLU A 136 3.16 12.11 0.55
C GLU A 136 2.33 13.39 0.73
N SER A 137 1.13 13.45 0.15
CA SER A 137 0.27 14.63 0.24
C SER A 137 -0.16 14.91 1.68
N PRO A 138 0.05 16.13 2.20
CA PRO A 138 -0.44 16.53 3.51
C PRO A 138 -1.98 16.55 3.56
N LYS A 139 -2.65 16.64 2.40
CA LYS A 139 -4.12 16.62 2.26
C LYS A 139 -4.78 15.41 2.92
N LYS A 140 -4.07 14.28 3.03
CA LYS A 140 -4.54 13.08 3.73
C LYS A 140 -5.03 13.32 5.16
N GLN A 141 -4.52 14.36 5.82
CA GLN A 141 -4.82 14.66 7.21
C GLN A 141 -6.08 15.51 7.40
N TYR A 142 -6.49 16.28 6.38
CA TYR A 142 -7.53 17.30 6.53
C TYR A 142 -8.62 17.29 5.46
N VAL A 143 -8.37 16.64 4.30
CA VAL A 143 -9.41 16.46 3.28
C VAL A 143 -10.22 15.20 3.60
N PRO A 144 -11.55 15.31 3.78
CA PRO A 144 -12.41 14.16 4.01
C PRO A 144 -12.24 13.09 2.93
N HIS A 145 -12.38 11.82 3.28
CA HIS A 145 -12.37 10.70 2.33
C HIS A 145 -11.17 10.61 1.37
N PHE A 146 -10.07 11.34 1.61
CA PHE A 146 -8.90 11.33 0.71
C PHE A 146 -8.27 9.93 0.56
N TYR A 147 -8.31 9.11 1.60
CA TYR A 147 -7.89 7.70 1.53
C TYR A 147 -8.76 6.86 0.58
N GLN A 148 -10.06 7.16 0.48
CA GLN A 148 -10.96 6.51 -0.47
C GLN A 148 -10.64 6.96 -1.91
N PHE A 149 -10.31 8.24 -2.12
CA PHE A 149 -9.80 8.71 -3.40
C PHE A 149 -8.51 7.97 -3.80
N ILE A 150 -7.53 7.85 -2.88
CA ILE A 150 -6.29 7.08 -3.13
C ILE A 150 -6.60 5.64 -3.51
N TYR A 151 -7.57 5.01 -2.84
CA TYR A 151 -7.97 3.64 -3.12
C TYR A 151 -8.47 3.47 -4.57
N GLU A 152 -9.40 4.32 -5.00
CA GLU A 152 -9.94 4.31 -6.37
C GLU A 152 -8.87 4.70 -7.41
N PHE A 153 -7.99 5.63 -7.07
CA PHE A 153 -6.86 5.99 -7.93
C PHE A 153 -5.88 4.84 -8.13
N LYS A 154 -5.61 4.05 -7.08
CA LYS A 154 -4.80 2.81 -7.20
C LYS A 154 -5.46 1.77 -8.11
N GLU A 155 -6.79 1.64 -8.09
CA GLU A 155 -7.51 0.78 -9.04
C GLU A 155 -7.34 1.26 -10.48
N PHE A 156 -7.52 2.56 -10.73
CA PHE A 156 -7.27 3.17 -12.04
C PHE A 156 -5.85 2.91 -12.52
N LEU A 157 -4.84 3.20 -11.70
CA LEU A 157 -3.44 3.00 -12.08
C LEU A 157 -3.13 1.54 -12.37
N PHE A 158 -3.65 0.61 -11.56
CA PHE A 158 -3.47 -0.82 -11.79
C PHE A 158 -4.02 -1.23 -13.17
N ASN A 159 -5.22 -0.78 -13.51
CA ASN A 159 -5.82 -1.06 -14.82
C ASN A 159 -5.04 -0.43 -15.98
N THR A 160 -4.50 0.77 -15.79
CA THR A 160 -3.63 1.43 -16.78
C THR A 160 -2.31 0.66 -16.96
N ILE A 161 -1.69 0.25 -15.86
CA ILE A 161 -0.45 -0.53 -15.83
C ILE A 161 -0.60 -1.86 -16.57
N ILE A 162 -1.69 -2.60 -16.34
CA ILE A 162 -1.94 -3.89 -17.01
C ILE A 162 -2.28 -3.72 -18.49
N LYS A 163 -3.03 -2.68 -18.86
CA LYS A 163 -3.35 -2.44 -20.28
C LYS A 163 -2.12 -2.04 -21.08
N GLU A 164 -1.21 -1.29 -20.47
CA GLU A 164 0.01 -0.79 -21.08
C GLU A 164 1.25 -1.54 -20.57
N GLU A 165 1.16 -2.87 -20.44
CA GLU A 165 2.24 -3.73 -19.93
C GLU A 165 3.60 -3.40 -20.58
N GLU A 166 3.63 -3.18 -21.90
CA GLU A 166 4.85 -2.83 -22.65
C GLU A 166 5.45 -1.47 -22.28
N TYR A 167 4.61 -0.51 -21.87
CA TYR A 167 5.03 0.86 -21.57
C TYR A 167 5.68 0.99 -20.17
N LEU A 168 5.22 0.19 -19.20
CA LEU A 168 5.61 0.32 -17.79
C LEU A 168 6.45 -0.85 -17.31
N PHE A 169 6.16 -2.05 -17.81
CA PHE A 169 6.97 -3.23 -17.63
C PHE A 169 7.76 -3.50 -18.90
N ASN A 170 8.58 -2.55 -19.33
CA ASN A 170 9.75 -2.97 -20.11
C ASN A 170 10.50 -3.96 -19.20
N TYR A 171 10.30 -5.26 -19.45
CA TYR A 171 10.28 -6.42 -18.53
C TYR A 171 11.62 -6.73 -17.85
N SER A 172 12.44 -5.72 -17.59
CA SER A 172 13.67 -5.85 -16.84
C SER A 172 13.34 -6.14 -15.38
N GLU A 173 13.91 -7.22 -14.86
CA GLU A 173 13.92 -7.53 -13.42
C GLU A 173 14.37 -6.31 -12.60
N LYS A 174 15.27 -5.49 -13.17
CA LYS A 174 15.77 -4.24 -12.60
C LYS A 174 14.67 -3.23 -12.28
N PHE A 175 13.65 -3.08 -13.13
CA PHE A 175 12.56 -2.13 -12.88
C PHE A 175 11.73 -2.56 -11.66
N ILE A 176 11.38 -3.84 -11.56
CA ILE A 176 10.59 -4.34 -10.42
C ILE A 176 11.40 -4.35 -9.14
N TYR A 177 12.70 -4.67 -9.20
CA TYR A 177 13.59 -4.51 -8.05
C TYR A 177 13.57 -3.06 -7.52
N ASN A 178 13.67 -2.08 -8.42
CA ASN A 178 13.71 -0.67 -8.04
C ASN A 178 12.36 -0.13 -7.52
N ASN A 179 11.25 -0.74 -7.95
CA ASN A 179 9.89 -0.26 -7.61
C ASN A 179 9.11 -1.24 -6.73
N PHE A 180 9.77 -2.21 -6.10
CA PHE A 180 9.10 -3.30 -5.38
C PHE A 180 8.14 -2.79 -4.30
N ASP A 181 8.58 -1.83 -3.48
CA ASP A 181 7.75 -1.23 -2.43
C ASP A 181 6.52 -0.50 -2.99
N MET A 182 6.67 0.15 -4.15
CA MET A 182 5.57 0.85 -4.83
C MET A 182 4.57 -0.14 -5.41
N ILE A 183 5.04 -1.27 -5.94
CA ILE A 183 4.21 -2.39 -6.39
C ILE A 183 3.43 -2.99 -5.22
N LEU A 184 4.09 -3.23 -4.08
CA LEU A 184 3.42 -3.71 -2.87
C LEU A 184 2.37 -2.71 -2.37
N ASN A 185 2.65 -1.40 -2.48
CA ASN A 185 1.70 -0.36 -2.10
C ASN A 185 0.49 -0.30 -3.06
N LEU A 186 0.72 -0.41 -4.37
CA LEU A 186 -0.35 -0.48 -5.38
C LEU A 186 -1.32 -1.63 -5.10
N LEU A 187 -0.78 -2.80 -4.72
CA LEU A 187 -1.56 -3.99 -4.39
C LEU A 187 -2.11 -4.02 -2.95
N ASN A 188 -1.86 -2.98 -2.14
CA ASN A 188 -2.18 -2.95 -0.71
C ASN A 188 -1.64 -4.18 0.06
N LEU A 189 -0.42 -4.59 -0.27
CA LEU A 189 0.27 -5.75 0.32
C LEU A 189 1.31 -5.38 1.38
N LYS A 190 1.80 -4.13 1.40
CA LYS A 190 2.91 -3.71 2.29
C LYS A 190 2.66 -4.06 3.76
N GLU A 191 1.47 -3.78 4.27
CA GLU A 191 1.08 -4.13 5.64
C GLU A 191 0.76 -5.62 5.78
N ALA A 192 0.07 -6.20 4.80
CA ALA A 192 -0.39 -7.59 4.83
C ALA A 192 0.76 -8.61 4.85
N ILE A 193 1.94 -8.26 4.32
CA ILE A 193 3.12 -9.14 4.29
C ILE A 193 4.23 -8.65 5.22
N SER A 194 3.93 -7.67 6.08
CA SER A 194 4.90 -7.06 6.98
C SER A 194 5.60 -8.13 7.82
N GLY A 195 6.93 -8.03 7.84
CA GLY A 195 7.79 -8.99 8.52
C GLY A 195 8.11 -10.26 7.72
N ILE A 196 7.73 -10.36 6.45
CA ILE A 196 8.25 -11.40 5.55
C ILE A 196 9.15 -10.73 4.52
N GLN A 197 10.42 -11.13 4.48
CA GLN A 197 11.33 -10.72 3.44
C GLN A 197 11.06 -11.54 2.17
N ILE A 198 10.49 -10.89 1.17
CA ILE A 198 10.09 -11.52 -0.09
C ILE A 198 11.06 -11.08 -1.19
N PRO A 199 11.71 -12.04 -1.87
CA PRO A 199 12.49 -11.74 -3.06
C PRO A 199 11.59 -11.12 -4.16
N PRO A 200 11.93 -9.93 -4.71
CA PRO A 200 11.09 -9.24 -5.69
C PRO A 200 10.74 -10.06 -6.93
N ASN A 201 11.66 -10.95 -7.34
CA ASN A 201 11.49 -11.83 -8.48
C ASN A 201 10.30 -12.80 -8.35
N LEU A 202 9.89 -13.15 -7.12
CA LEU A 202 8.77 -14.06 -6.90
C LEU A 202 7.42 -13.46 -7.34
N ILE A 203 7.29 -12.14 -7.36
CA ILE A 203 6.00 -11.48 -7.67
C ILE A 203 5.86 -11.19 -9.17
N LEU A 204 6.96 -11.19 -9.94
CA LEU A 204 7.02 -10.87 -11.37
C LEU A 204 6.00 -11.63 -12.21
N ASN A 205 5.90 -12.93 -11.97
CA ASN A 205 5.12 -13.83 -12.83
C ASN A 205 3.61 -13.61 -12.69
N PHE A 206 3.16 -12.95 -11.61
CA PHE A 206 1.73 -12.71 -11.43
C PHE A 206 1.20 -11.57 -12.30
N PHE A 207 2.05 -10.62 -12.69
CA PHE A 207 1.66 -9.50 -13.55
C PHE A 207 1.50 -9.88 -15.02
N LYS A 208 2.08 -11.01 -15.47
CA LYS A 208 1.96 -11.53 -16.84
C LYS A 208 0.59 -12.17 -17.15
N THR A 209 -0.39 -12.00 -16.26
CA THR A 209 -1.71 -12.63 -16.43
C THR A 209 -2.66 -11.60 -17.06
N PRO A 210 -3.08 -11.78 -18.32
CA PRO A 210 -3.97 -10.82 -18.96
C PRO A 210 -5.31 -10.73 -18.22
N GLN A 211 -5.85 -9.51 -18.13
CA GLN A 211 -7.19 -9.21 -17.59
C GLN A 211 -7.43 -9.58 -16.11
N ILE A 212 -6.37 -9.69 -15.29
CA ILE A 212 -6.53 -9.88 -13.85
C ILE A 212 -6.93 -8.57 -13.15
N THR A 213 -7.83 -8.62 -12.17
CA THR A 213 -8.18 -7.46 -11.34
C THR A 213 -7.18 -7.28 -10.19
N LYS A 214 -7.08 -6.06 -9.62
CA LYS A 214 -6.14 -5.75 -8.53
C LYS A 214 -6.34 -6.67 -7.34
N ASN A 215 -7.59 -6.90 -6.94
CA ASN A 215 -7.93 -7.76 -5.81
C ASN A 215 -7.66 -9.25 -6.11
N ALA A 216 -7.97 -9.74 -7.31
CA ALA A 216 -7.65 -11.11 -7.69
C ALA A 216 -6.13 -11.37 -7.67
N LEU A 217 -5.35 -10.41 -8.18
CA LEU A 217 -3.89 -10.48 -8.13
C LEU A 217 -3.38 -10.46 -6.68
N ARG A 218 -3.90 -9.56 -5.83
CA ARG A 218 -3.56 -9.50 -4.40
C ARG A 218 -3.78 -10.85 -3.71
N ILE A 219 -4.94 -11.47 -3.91
CA ILE A 219 -5.27 -12.79 -3.34
C ILE A 219 -4.30 -13.86 -3.86
N LYS A 220 -4.01 -13.86 -5.16
CA LYS A 220 -3.08 -14.82 -5.78
C LYS A 220 -1.67 -14.71 -5.19
N VAL A 221 -1.18 -13.48 -4.99
CA VAL A 221 0.12 -13.23 -4.34
C VAL A 221 0.12 -13.69 -2.89
N LEU A 222 -0.92 -13.38 -2.10
CA LEU A 222 -1.01 -13.82 -0.71
C LEU A 222 -1.03 -15.34 -0.57
N ASN A 223 -1.82 -16.04 -1.40
CA ASN A 223 -1.88 -17.50 -1.40
C ASN A 223 -0.53 -18.11 -1.76
N PHE A 224 0.16 -17.57 -2.76
CA PHE A 224 1.50 -18.00 -3.10
C PHE A 224 2.48 -17.81 -1.93
N LEU A 225 2.40 -16.67 -1.24
CA LEU A 225 3.26 -16.41 -0.09
C LEU A 225 2.97 -17.37 1.08
N HIS A 226 1.72 -17.76 1.30
CA HIS A 226 1.39 -18.80 2.28
C HIS A 226 2.10 -20.12 1.95
N GLU A 227 2.08 -20.55 0.69
CA GLU A 227 2.80 -21.75 0.26
C GLU A 227 4.32 -21.59 0.38
N TYR A 228 4.87 -20.43 0.01
CA TYR A 228 6.29 -20.13 0.18
C TYR A 228 6.74 -20.23 1.66
N VAL A 229 5.94 -19.68 2.60
CA VAL A 229 6.22 -19.80 4.04
C VAL A 229 6.17 -21.26 4.48
N LYS A 230 5.11 -22.00 4.11
CA LYS A 230 4.99 -23.43 4.44
C LYS A 230 6.17 -24.24 3.91
N GLU A 231 6.60 -24.02 2.68
CA GLU A 231 7.75 -24.72 2.11
C GLU A 231 9.04 -24.43 2.89
N LYS A 232 9.28 -23.18 3.26
CA LYS A 232 10.45 -22.80 4.07
C LYS A 232 10.44 -23.49 5.44
N LEU A 233 9.29 -23.52 6.10
CA LEU A 233 9.13 -24.18 7.40
C LEU A 233 9.24 -25.70 7.31
N LYS A 234 8.75 -26.30 6.23
CA LYS A 234 8.84 -27.75 5.99
C LYS A 234 10.27 -28.22 5.71
N LYS A 235 11.05 -27.47 4.92
CA LYS A 235 12.43 -27.84 4.58
C LYS A 235 13.38 -27.75 5.77
N LYS A 236 13.07 -26.89 6.76
CA LYS A 236 13.91 -26.64 7.94
C LYS A 236 15.38 -26.41 7.59
N GLU A 237 15.64 -25.73 6.48
CA GLU A 237 16.98 -25.36 6.05
C GLU A 237 17.58 -24.40 7.09
N ILE A 238 18.82 -24.65 7.53
CA ILE A 238 19.48 -23.82 8.54
C ILE A 238 19.50 -22.36 8.12
N GLY A 239 18.96 -21.47 8.95
CA GLY A 239 18.89 -20.04 8.68
C GLY A 239 17.77 -19.62 7.73
N SER A 240 16.92 -20.55 7.28
CA SER A 240 15.78 -20.24 6.40
C SER A 240 14.77 -19.32 7.06
N THR A 241 14.70 -19.32 8.39
CA THR A 241 13.77 -18.52 9.19
C THR A 241 14.23 -17.06 9.43
N HIS A 242 15.41 -16.65 8.94
CA HIS A 242 15.90 -15.26 9.02
C HIS A 242 15.00 -14.27 8.26
N ILE A 243 14.31 -14.75 7.24
CA ILE A 243 13.41 -13.93 6.42
C ILE A 243 12.13 -13.50 7.18
N PHE A 244 11.90 -14.03 8.39
CA PHE A 244 10.71 -13.75 9.19
C PHE A 244 11.04 -12.79 10.34
N ASN A 245 10.34 -11.67 10.43
CA ASN A 245 10.31 -10.80 11.59
C ASN A 245 8.97 -10.98 12.32
N LEU A 246 9.00 -11.75 13.39
CA LEU A 246 7.81 -12.16 14.14
C LEU A 246 7.06 -10.99 14.79
N GLU A 247 7.76 -9.94 15.22
CA GLU A 247 7.12 -8.75 15.81
C GLU A 247 6.25 -8.04 14.77
N LYS A 248 6.77 -7.87 13.55
CA LYS A 248 6.06 -7.24 12.44
C LYS A 248 4.93 -8.11 11.88
N MET A 249 5.07 -9.43 11.96
CA MET A 249 4.06 -10.39 11.49
C MET A 249 2.84 -10.50 12.42
N LYS A 250 2.89 -9.99 13.64
CA LYS A 250 1.85 -10.18 14.67
C LYS A 250 0.44 -9.78 14.19
N TYR A 251 0.33 -8.76 13.35
CA TYR A 251 -0.93 -8.21 12.86
C TYR A 251 -1.20 -8.56 11.39
N THR A 252 -0.54 -9.58 10.86
CA THR A 252 -0.69 -10.01 9.46
C THR A 252 -1.38 -11.37 9.37
N PRO A 253 -1.91 -11.74 8.18
CA PRO A 253 -2.44 -13.09 7.93
C PRO A 253 -1.44 -14.23 8.19
N PHE A 254 -0.14 -13.92 8.27
CA PHE A 254 0.92 -14.90 8.48
C PHE A 254 1.24 -15.15 9.96
N SER A 255 0.57 -14.44 10.88
CA SER A 255 0.65 -14.69 12.33
C SER A 255 0.30 -16.13 12.72
N ILE A 256 -0.47 -16.84 11.89
CA ILE A 256 -0.78 -18.26 12.06
C ILE A 256 0.46 -19.17 12.12
N TYR A 257 1.58 -18.74 11.50
CA TYR A 257 2.84 -19.51 11.47
C TYR A 257 3.77 -19.19 12.63
N TYR A 258 3.38 -18.27 13.54
CA TYR A 258 4.27 -17.73 14.57
C TYR A 258 4.94 -18.83 15.42
N ASN A 259 4.14 -19.76 15.95
CA ASN A 259 4.63 -20.84 16.80
C ASN A 259 5.49 -21.84 16.00
N GLU A 260 5.10 -22.13 14.76
CA GLU A 260 5.87 -23.02 13.89
C GLU A 260 7.25 -22.44 13.57
N ILE A 261 7.33 -21.15 13.26
CA ILE A 261 8.60 -20.43 13.05
C ILE A 261 9.47 -20.50 14.30
N LEU A 262 8.90 -20.27 15.50
CA LEU A 262 9.65 -20.36 16.76
C LEU A 262 10.21 -21.77 17.00
N ASN A 263 9.40 -22.80 16.74
CA ASN A 263 9.81 -24.19 16.88
C ASN A 263 10.94 -24.53 15.91
N VAL A 264 10.81 -24.15 14.63
CA VAL A 264 11.87 -24.36 13.63
C VAL A 264 13.16 -23.62 14.02
N ARG A 265 13.08 -22.39 14.51
CA ARG A 265 14.26 -21.64 15.00
C ARG A 265 14.96 -22.34 16.15
N LYS A 266 14.18 -22.90 17.09
CA LYS A 266 14.72 -23.66 18.22
C LYS A 266 15.36 -24.96 17.73
N ASP A 267 14.67 -25.73 16.88
CA ASP A 267 15.18 -26.95 16.28
C ASP A 267 16.49 -26.71 15.52
N GLU A 268 16.52 -25.69 14.63
CA GLU A 268 17.72 -25.30 13.87
C GLU A 268 18.90 -25.01 14.80
N PHE A 269 18.66 -24.31 15.90
CA PHE A 269 19.68 -23.93 16.87
C PHE A 269 20.19 -25.14 17.67
N GLU A 270 19.29 -25.91 18.29
CA GLU A 270 19.65 -27.01 19.20
C GLU A 270 20.25 -28.21 18.47
N GLN A 271 19.85 -28.45 17.21
CA GLN A 271 20.41 -29.53 16.40
C GLN A 271 21.74 -29.15 15.72
N SER A 272 22.11 -27.87 15.71
CA SER A 272 23.36 -27.41 15.11
C SER A 272 24.56 -27.86 15.92
N SER A 273 25.31 -28.81 15.35
CA SER A 273 26.56 -29.32 15.90
C SER A 273 27.65 -28.25 15.97
N ILE A 274 28.34 -28.19 17.10
CA ILE A 274 29.53 -27.36 17.33
C ILE A 274 30.72 -28.29 17.59
N PRO A 275 31.57 -28.57 16.59
CA PRO A 275 32.78 -29.35 16.77
C PRO A 275 33.78 -28.65 17.69
N LYS A 276 34.32 -29.39 18.64
CA LYS A 276 35.43 -28.96 19.49
C LYS A 276 36.75 -29.37 18.85
N GLN A 277 37.65 -28.42 18.69
CA GLN A 277 39.01 -28.65 18.19
C GLN A 277 39.98 -28.46 19.36
N LYS A 278 40.77 -29.51 19.65
CA LYS A 278 41.80 -29.48 20.67
C LYS A 278 43.18 -29.53 20.02
N ASP A 279 43.90 -28.42 20.14
CA ASP A 279 45.34 -28.37 19.90
C ASP A 279 46.11 -28.44 21.23
N LYS A 280 47.41 -28.79 21.16
CA LYS A 280 48.28 -29.01 22.34
C LYS A 280 48.20 -27.89 23.39
N ASN A 281 47.97 -26.64 22.98
CA ASN A 281 47.93 -25.46 23.85
C ASN A 281 46.62 -24.65 23.75
N SER A 282 45.64 -25.06 22.94
CA SER A 282 44.43 -24.26 22.71
C SER A 282 43.21 -25.12 22.39
N THR A 283 42.05 -24.71 22.93
CA THR A 283 40.76 -25.26 22.56
C THR A 283 39.98 -24.22 21.76
N SER A 284 39.56 -24.58 20.56
CA SER A 284 38.69 -23.79 19.70
C SER A 284 37.40 -24.55 19.40
N TYR A 285 36.37 -23.79 19.00
CA TYR A 285 35.05 -24.30 18.67
C TYR A 285 34.65 -23.79 17.30
N ASP A 286 34.27 -24.70 16.40
CA ASP A 286 33.71 -24.34 15.09
C ASP A 286 32.21 -24.04 15.26
N ILE A 287 31.86 -22.77 15.14
CA ILE A 287 30.50 -22.26 15.27
C ILE A 287 29.88 -21.93 13.90
N SER A 288 30.52 -22.30 12.79
CA SER A 288 30.09 -21.92 11.44
C SER A 288 28.64 -22.31 11.12
N LYS A 289 28.21 -23.48 11.59
CA LYS A 289 26.85 -23.99 11.38
C LYS A 289 25.83 -23.27 12.27
N ILE A 290 26.10 -23.17 13.58
CA ILE A 290 25.17 -22.51 14.51
C ILE A 290 25.07 -21.01 14.26
N ALA A 291 26.16 -20.36 13.80
CA ALA A 291 26.18 -18.95 13.43
C ALA A 291 25.20 -18.61 12.29
N ARG A 292 24.84 -19.58 11.45
CA ARG A 292 23.86 -19.39 10.37
C ARG A 292 22.40 -19.48 10.86
N THR A 293 22.15 -20.05 12.02
CA THR A 293 20.80 -20.11 12.63
C THR A 293 20.36 -18.72 13.10
N TYR A 294 19.05 -18.52 13.28
CA TYR A 294 18.52 -17.25 13.78
C TYR A 294 19.10 -16.85 15.15
N TYR A 295 19.00 -17.75 16.13
CA TYR A 295 19.48 -17.47 17.48
C TYR A 295 21.01 -17.39 17.56
N GLY A 296 21.73 -18.24 16.84
CA GLY A 296 23.19 -18.20 16.82
C GLY A 296 23.73 -16.87 16.30
N ALA A 297 23.17 -16.36 15.19
CA ALA A 297 23.53 -15.05 14.67
C ALA A 297 23.26 -13.93 15.70
N LYS A 298 22.08 -13.94 16.35
CA LYS A 298 21.70 -12.93 17.36
C LYS A 298 22.60 -12.94 18.59
N ILE A 299 23.00 -14.12 19.06
CA ILE A 299 23.91 -14.23 20.20
C ILE A 299 25.32 -13.74 19.81
N LEU A 300 25.79 -14.01 18.59
CA LEU A 300 27.09 -13.53 18.12
C LEU A 300 27.16 -12.01 17.96
N GLU A 301 26.06 -11.40 17.51
CA GLU A 301 25.88 -9.94 17.48
C GLU A 301 26.02 -9.34 18.89
N ILE A 302 25.32 -9.91 19.88
CA ILE A 302 25.44 -9.50 21.30
C ILE A 302 26.88 -9.65 21.82
N LEU A 303 27.61 -10.66 21.36
CA LEU A 303 28.99 -10.93 21.75
C LEU A 303 30.04 -10.16 20.92
N HIS A 304 29.62 -9.29 20.00
CA HIS A 304 30.49 -8.58 19.05
C HIS A 304 31.48 -9.52 18.33
N SER A 305 30.99 -10.70 17.93
CA SER A 305 31.77 -11.77 17.32
C SER A 305 31.20 -12.21 15.97
N GLU A 306 30.51 -11.29 15.30
CA GLU A 306 29.97 -11.47 13.95
C GLU A 306 31.07 -11.84 12.95
N GLY A 307 30.73 -12.72 11.99
CA GLY A 307 31.67 -13.16 10.94
C GLY A 307 32.76 -14.14 11.39
N LYS A 308 32.87 -14.45 12.70
CA LYS A 308 33.77 -15.49 13.19
C LYS A 308 33.15 -16.87 13.00
N PHE A 309 33.89 -17.78 12.37
CA PHE A 309 33.50 -19.19 12.22
C PHE A 309 34.14 -20.09 13.28
N THR A 310 35.20 -19.61 13.93
CA THR A 310 35.85 -20.28 15.05
C THR A 310 35.98 -19.32 16.23
N VAL A 311 35.77 -19.84 17.44
CA VAL A 311 35.90 -19.07 18.68
C VAL A 311 36.72 -19.82 19.71
N ASP A 312 37.43 -19.08 20.56
CA ASP A 312 38.16 -19.65 21.68
C ASP A 312 37.23 -20.09 22.82
N GLN A 313 37.80 -20.75 23.82
CA GLN A 313 37.08 -21.20 25.01
C GLN A 313 36.38 -20.06 25.78
N ILE A 314 36.96 -18.85 25.81
CA ILE A 314 36.44 -17.73 26.59
C ILE A 314 35.14 -17.22 25.94
N ILE A 315 35.17 -16.99 24.63
CA ILE A 315 33.99 -16.58 23.86
C ILE A 315 32.95 -17.69 23.87
N TYR A 316 33.36 -18.95 23.70
CA TYR A 316 32.46 -20.10 23.76
C TYR A 316 31.72 -20.20 25.10
N ASN A 317 32.42 -19.98 26.23
CA ASN A 317 31.79 -20.00 27.55
C ASN A 317 30.76 -18.87 27.72
N LYS A 318 31.02 -17.67 27.18
CA LYS A 318 30.03 -16.58 27.16
C LYS A 318 28.82 -16.93 26.31
N PHE A 319 29.04 -17.49 25.12
CA PHE A 319 27.98 -17.98 24.24
C PHE A 319 27.11 -19.02 24.95
N LYS A 320 27.73 -20.04 25.55
CA LYS A 320 27.05 -21.08 26.34
C LYS A 320 26.23 -20.50 27.49
N LYS A 321 26.74 -19.50 28.21
CA LYS A 321 26.02 -18.85 29.31
C LYS A 321 24.72 -18.19 28.83
N ILE A 322 24.76 -17.41 27.75
CA ILE A 322 23.57 -16.77 27.17
C ILE A 322 22.54 -17.83 26.75
N VAL A 323 22.99 -18.91 26.14
CA VAL A 323 22.11 -20.01 25.68
C VAL A 323 21.40 -20.69 26.85
N GLN A 324 22.10 -20.89 27.96
CA GLN A 324 21.51 -21.44 29.19
C GLN A 324 20.48 -20.49 29.81
N GLU A 325 20.76 -19.18 29.84
CA GLU A 325 19.82 -18.16 30.33
C GLU A 325 18.54 -18.10 29.47
N LEU A 326 18.64 -18.41 28.18
CA LEU A 326 17.50 -18.53 27.27
C LEU A 326 16.78 -19.89 27.33
N GLY A 327 17.23 -20.82 28.17
CA GLY A 327 16.62 -22.15 28.32
C GLY A 327 16.78 -23.06 27.10
N MET A 328 17.79 -22.83 26.27
CA MET A 328 18.10 -23.63 25.07
C MET A 328 19.31 -24.55 25.31
N THR A 329 19.47 -25.54 24.44
CA THR A 329 20.57 -26.53 24.51
C THR A 329 21.60 -26.35 23.40
N LEU A 330 22.87 -26.69 23.69
CA LEU A 330 23.96 -26.71 22.70
C LEU A 330 24.39 -28.13 22.40
N ASN A 331 24.46 -28.46 21.10
CA ASN A 331 24.98 -29.73 20.62
C ASN A 331 26.50 -29.63 20.37
N THR A 332 27.29 -29.70 21.43
CA THR A 332 28.76 -29.74 21.31
C THR A 332 29.24 -31.15 20.99
N ILE A 333 29.98 -31.32 19.90
CA ILE A 333 30.59 -32.59 19.51
C ILE A 333 32.07 -32.55 19.88
N ASN A 334 32.55 -33.57 20.59
CA ASN A 334 33.94 -33.67 21.05
C ASN A 334 34.90 -34.13 19.97
#